data_AF-A0A4R8RVG5-F1
#
_entry.id   AF-A0A4R8RVG5-F1
#
_cell.length_a   1.000
_cell.length_b   1.000
_cell.length_c   1.000
_cell.angle_alpha   90.00
_cell.angle_beta   90.00
_cell.angle_gamma   90.00
#
_symmetry.space_group_name_H-M   'P 1'
#
loop_
_entity.id
_entity.type
_entity.pdbx_description
1 polymer ?
#
loop_
_entity_poly.entity_id
_entity_poly.type
_entity_poly.pdbx_seq_one_letter_code
_entity_poly.pdbx_strand_id
1 'polypeptide(L)'
;MPDYRPALLSASLGRAWLHDFDHKVCQAARYGFQGIEIFYEDLEYLAKKLHRTEEPNTDHLLTAAAHARRVVDGLGLAVIGLQPFLFYEGLKMKVWIRLAEALGTDNHPDTRKLPPRRDADGKTWASSSEI
;
A
#
# COMPACT_ATOMS: atom_id res chain seq x y z
N MET A 1 15.55 -22.11 -2.11
CA MET A 1 14.73 -21.69 -0.95
C MET A 1 13.67 -20.73 -1.48
N PRO A 2 12.38 -20.85 -1.13
CA PRO A 2 11.39 -19.86 -1.52
C PRO A 2 11.76 -18.50 -0.90
N ASP A 3 11.78 -17.46 -1.73
CA ASP A 3 12.09 -16.10 -1.28
C ASP A 3 10.93 -15.53 -0.48
N TYR A 4 11.06 -15.50 0.85
CA TYR A 4 10.13 -14.79 1.71
C TYR A 4 10.28 -13.27 1.53
N ARG A 5 9.14 -12.58 1.43
CA ARG A 5 9.07 -11.12 1.30
C ARG A 5 8.11 -10.58 2.38
N PRO A 6 8.63 -9.95 3.44
CA PRO A 6 7.82 -9.51 4.57
C PRO A 6 6.86 -8.41 4.13
N ALA A 7 5.63 -8.50 4.60
CA ALA A 7 4.61 -7.51 4.38
C ALA A 7 3.73 -7.33 5.62
N LEU A 8 3.05 -6.19 5.70
CA LEU A 8 2.16 -5.88 6.81
C LEU A 8 0.89 -5.20 6.33
N LEU A 9 -0.11 -5.18 7.19
CA LEU A 9 -1.30 -4.37 7.05
C LEU A 9 -1.05 -2.98 7.64
N SER A 10 -1.39 -1.93 6.90
CA SER A 10 -1.27 -0.53 7.35
C SER A 10 -1.95 -0.24 8.69
N ALA A 11 -3.05 -0.92 9.02
CA ALA A 11 -3.72 -0.83 10.33
C ALA A 11 -2.87 -1.40 11.49
N SER A 12 -1.94 -2.32 11.24
CA SER A 12 -1.01 -2.85 12.24
C SER A 12 0.00 -1.81 12.72
N LEU A 13 0.21 -0.73 11.95
CA LEU A 13 1.07 0.40 12.31
C LEU A 13 0.31 1.51 13.05
N GLY A 14 -0.95 1.25 13.43
CA GLY A 14 -1.78 2.18 14.18
C GLY A 14 -2.95 2.75 13.37
N ARG A 15 -3.92 3.29 14.12
CA ARG A 15 -5.18 3.79 13.55
C ARG A 15 -4.99 5.08 12.76
N ALA A 16 -5.75 5.24 11.68
CA ALA A 16 -5.59 6.33 10.70
C ALA A 16 -5.79 7.73 11.29
N TRP A 17 -6.67 7.87 12.29
CA TRP A 17 -6.92 9.13 12.99
C TRP A 17 -5.76 9.61 13.87
N LEU A 18 -4.84 8.71 14.25
CA LEU A 18 -3.70 9.03 15.10
C LEU A 18 -2.38 9.07 14.32
N HIS A 19 -2.21 8.17 13.35
CA HIS A 19 -0.99 8.03 12.58
C HIS A 19 -1.23 8.29 11.10
N ASP A 20 -0.49 9.26 10.56
CA ASP A 20 -0.50 9.61 9.15
C ASP A 20 -0.04 8.45 8.25
N PHE A 21 -0.72 8.26 7.12
CA PHE A 21 -0.44 7.17 6.19
C PHE A 21 1.00 7.21 5.67
N ASP A 22 1.47 8.38 5.19
CA ASP A 22 2.80 8.52 4.60
C ASP A 22 3.89 8.20 5.64
N HIS A 23 3.67 8.60 6.89
CA HIS A 23 4.57 8.24 7.98
C HIS A 23 4.59 6.73 8.26
N LYS A 24 3.42 6.08 8.30
CA LYS A 24 3.33 4.62 8.51
C LYS A 24 4.09 3.84 7.45
N VAL A 25 3.85 4.14 6.18
CA VAL A 25 4.51 3.42 5.08
C VAL A 25 6.01 3.70 5.02
N CYS A 26 6.44 4.91 5.40
CA CYS A 26 7.86 5.23 5.58
C CYS A 26 8.51 4.39 6.68
N GLN A 27 7.84 4.19 7.83
CA GLN A 27 8.35 3.28 8.86
C GLN A 27 8.40 1.84 8.37
N ALA A 28 7.38 1.35 7.67
CA ALA A 28 7.38 0.00 7.09
C ALA A 28 8.62 -0.24 6.21
N ALA A 29 8.88 0.69 5.27
CA ALA A 29 10.05 0.61 4.40
C ALA A 29 11.37 0.63 5.19
N ARG A 30 11.48 1.54 6.17
CA ARG A 30 12.67 1.68 7.03
C ARG A 30 12.98 0.41 7.83
N TYR A 31 11.97 -0.36 8.23
CA TYR A 31 12.14 -1.62 8.97
C TYR A 31 12.24 -2.87 8.06
N GLY A 32 12.41 -2.69 6.75
CA GLY A 32 12.72 -3.78 5.82
C GLY A 32 11.50 -4.56 5.31
N PHE A 33 10.29 -4.03 5.50
CA PHE A 33 9.12 -4.56 4.80
C PHE A 33 9.22 -4.29 3.31
N GLN A 34 8.68 -5.19 2.51
CA GLN A 34 8.72 -5.14 1.04
C GLN A 34 7.33 -4.97 0.43
N GLY A 35 6.28 -5.08 1.24
CA GLY A 35 4.92 -4.84 0.81
C GLY A 35 4.02 -4.38 1.93
N ILE A 36 2.91 -3.77 1.54
CA ILE A 36 1.90 -3.25 2.43
C ILE A 36 0.51 -3.53 1.86
N GLU A 37 -0.37 -4.00 2.72
CA GLU A 37 -1.80 -4.03 2.48
C GLU A 37 -2.42 -2.72 3.01
N ILE A 38 -3.21 -2.07 2.18
CA ILE A 38 -3.81 -0.77 2.50
C ILE A 38 -5.17 -1.01 3.15
N PHE A 39 -5.41 -0.36 4.29
CA PHE A 39 -6.68 -0.39 4.99
C PHE A 39 -7.54 0.78 4.51
N TYR A 40 -8.84 0.54 4.29
CA TYR A 40 -9.74 1.58 3.78
C TYR A 40 -9.77 2.85 4.65
N GLU A 41 -9.74 2.70 5.98
CA GLU A 41 -9.72 3.83 6.92
C GLU A 41 -8.54 4.78 6.62
N ASP A 42 -7.40 4.26 6.18
CA ASP A 42 -6.25 5.08 5.81
C ASP A 42 -6.50 5.91 4.55
N LEU A 43 -7.18 5.36 3.54
CA LEU A 43 -7.57 6.13 2.36
C LEU A 43 -8.59 7.22 2.71
N GLU A 44 -9.51 6.92 3.61
CA GLU A 44 -10.53 7.87 4.06
C GLU A 44 -9.87 9.06 4.78
N TYR A 45 -9.02 8.81 5.77
CA TYR A 45 -8.32 9.88 6.50
C TYR A 45 -7.33 10.63 5.61
N LEU A 46 -6.65 9.93 4.69
CA LEU A 46 -5.79 10.58 3.70
C LEU A 46 -6.61 11.51 2.79
N ALA A 47 -7.79 11.08 2.33
CA ALA A 47 -8.69 11.91 1.54
C ALA A 47 -9.18 13.13 2.32
N LYS A 48 -9.57 12.95 3.59
CA LYS A 48 -9.93 14.06 4.48
C LYS A 48 -8.82 15.09 4.61
N LYS A 49 -7.58 14.63 4.81
CA LYS A 49 -6.38 15.47 4.94
C LYS A 49 -6.06 16.22 3.64
N LEU A 50 -6.04 15.53 2.50
CA LEU A 50 -5.68 16.12 1.20
C LEU A 50 -6.69 17.17 0.75
N HIS A 51 -7.98 16.94 1.00
CA HIS A 51 -9.07 17.80 0.54
C HIS A 51 -9.64 18.71 1.63
N ARG A 52 -9.12 18.65 2.86
CA ARG A 52 -9.58 19.42 4.03
C ARG A 52 -11.10 19.32 4.24
N THR A 53 -11.63 18.10 4.17
CA THR A 53 -13.06 17.80 4.32
C THR A 53 -13.26 16.67 5.31
N GLU A 54 -14.39 16.66 6.03
CA GLU A 54 -14.75 15.56 6.94
C GLU A 54 -15.48 14.42 6.23
N GLU A 55 -16.08 14.71 5.08
CA GLU A 55 -16.88 13.77 4.28
C GLU A 55 -16.27 13.64 2.87
N PRO A 56 -15.28 12.76 2.67
CA PRO A 56 -14.68 12.55 1.36
C PRO A 56 -15.66 11.84 0.42
N ASN A 57 -15.77 12.35 -0.81
CA ASN A 57 -16.53 11.68 -1.87
C ASN A 57 -15.63 10.67 -2.62
N THR A 58 -16.19 9.98 -3.61
CA THR A 58 -15.45 8.98 -4.40
C THR A 58 -14.21 9.55 -5.09
N ASP A 59 -14.25 10.76 -5.63
CA ASP A 59 -13.10 11.35 -6.33
C ASP A 59 -11.98 11.73 -5.35
N HIS A 60 -12.33 12.16 -4.13
CA HIS A 60 -11.37 12.37 -3.05
C HIS A 60 -10.67 11.06 -2.66
N LEU A 61 -11.42 9.96 -2.54
CA LEU A 61 -10.86 8.64 -2.25
C LEU A 61 -9.94 8.13 -3.37
N LEU A 62 -10.28 8.36 -4.63
CA LEU A 62 -9.43 8.00 -5.77
C LEU A 62 -8.14 8.83 -5.81
N THR A 63 -8.24 10.11 -5.45
CA THR A 63 -7.06 10.98 -5.33
C THR A 63 -6.15 10.50 -4.20
N ALA A 64 -6.72 10.11 -3.05
CA ALA A 64 -6.00 9.53 -1.94
C ALA A 64 -5.35 8.19 -2.31
N ALA A 65 -6.05 7.31 -3.03
CA ALA A 65 -5.50 6.06 -3.54
C ALA A 65 -4.30 6.31 -4.48
N ALA A 66 -4.44 7.22 -5.44
CA ALA A 66 -3.34 7.58 -6.34
C ALA A 66 -2.14 8.19 -5.61
N HIS A 67 -2.38 8.97 -4.54
CA HIS A 67 -1.33 9.47 -3.65
C HIS A 67 -0.64 8.33 -2.90
N ALA A 68 -1.42 7.48 -2.23
CA ALA A 68 -0.90 6.33 -1.48
C ALA A 68 -0.03 5.44 -2.37
N ARG A 69 -0.47 5.15 -3.60
CA ARG A 69 0.32 4.40 -4.58
C ARG A 69 1.67 5.06 -4.87
N ARG A 70 1.67 6.37 -5.16
CA ARG A 70 2.90 7.12 -5.43
C ARG A 70 3.89 7.09 -4.26
N VAL A 71 3.40 7.22 -3.02
CA VAL A 71 4.24 7.16 -1.82
C VAL A 71 4.84 5.77 -1.65
N VAL A 72 4.01 4.73 -1.75
CA VAL A 72 4.43 3.33 -1.60
C VAL A 72 5.47 2.95 -2.67
N ASP A 73 5.23 3.30 -3.94
CA ASP A 73 6.18 3.09 -5.04
C ASP A 73 7.50 3.85 -4.80
N GLY A 74 7.42 5.11 -4.35
CA GLY A 74 8.59 5.94 -4.04
C GLY A 74 9.47 5.39 -2.92
N LEU A 75 8.90 4.55 -2.04
CA LEU A 75 9.60 3.86 -0.96
C LEU A 75 10.07 2.44 -1.34
N GLY A 76 9.83 2.00 -2.58
CA GLY A 76 10.18 0.65 -3.03
C GLY A 76 9.32 -0.45 -2.41
N LEU A 77 8.17 -0.11 -1.83
CA LEU A 77 7.20 -1.04 -1.28
C LEU A 77 6.21 -1.50 -2.37
N ALA A 78 5.68 -2.70 -2.23
CA ALA A 78 4.59 -3.20 -3.06
C ALA A 78 3.22 -2.96 -2.39
N VAL A 79 2.23 -2.49 -3.14
CA VAL A 79 0.84 -2.57 -2.67
C VAL A 79 0.34 -4.00 -2.91
N ILE A 80 0.06 -4.74 -1.85
CA ILE A 80 -0.38 -6.15 -1.93
C ILE A 80 -1.88 -6.26 -2.14
N GLY A 81 -2.64 -5.34 -1.56
CA GLY A 81 -4.09 -5.41 -1.56
C GLY A 81 -4.69 -4.19 -0.91
N LEU A 82 -6.00 -4.04 -1.11
CA LEU A 82 -6.83 -3.10 -0.39
C LEU A 82 -7.80 -3.94 0.46
N GLN A 83 -7.61 -3.92 1.78
CA GLN A 83 -8.34 -4.78 2.69
C GLN A 83 -9.79 -4.29 2.86
N PRO A 84 -10.82 -5.11 2.55
CA PRO A 84 -12.22 -4.70 2.64
C PRO A 84 -12.85 -5.19 3.94
N PHE A 85 -12.88 -4.40 5.02
CA PHE A 85 -13.45 -4.93 6.27
C PHE A 85 -14.29 -4.00 7.14
N LEU A 86 -14.94 -2.96 6.60
CA LEU A 86 -15.92 -2.25 7.44
C LEU A 86 -17.37 -2.26 6.96
N PHE A 87 -17.69 -2.31 5.67
CA PHE A 87 -19.10 -2.29 5.24
C PHE A 87 -19.30 -3.01 3.90
N TYR A 88 -19.60 -4.31 3.94
CA TYR A 88 -20.00 -5.08 2.76
C TYR A 88 -21.47 -4.82 2.42
N GLU A 89 -21.79 -3.57 2.11
CA GLU A 89 -23.03 -3.26 1.41
C GLU A 89 -22.71 -3.34 -0.08
N GLY A 90 -23.26 -4.33 -0.78
CA GLY A 90 -22.92 -4.69 -2.17
C GLY A 90 -22.99 -3.53 -3.19
N LEU A 91 -23.56 -2.39 -2.82
CA LEU A 91 -23.59 -1.15 -3.61
C LEU A 91 -22.21 -0.47 -3.76
N LYS A 92 -21.29 -0.67 -2.80
CA LYS A 92 -19.95 -0.02 -2.83
C LYS A 92 -18.91 -0.76 -3.68
N MET A 93 -19.25 -1.91 -4.26
CA MET A 93 -18.33 -2.75 -5.06
C MET A 93 -17.66 -1.99 -6.23
N LYS A 94 -18.41 -1.13 -6.93
CA LYS A 94 -17.86 -0.34 -8.06
C LYS A 94 -16.78 0.65 -7.62
N VAL A 95 -16.95 1.28 -6.46
CA VAL A 95 -15.96 2.21 -5.90
C VAL A 95 -14.73 1.41 -5.44
N TRP A 96 -14.95 0.28 -4.81
CA TRP A 96 -13.88 -0.64 -4.39
C TRP A 96 -12.99 -1.09 -5.53
N ILE A 97 -13.57 -1.52 -6.67
CA ILE A 97 -12.80 -1.90 -7.86
C ILE A 97 -11.95 -0.72 -8.37
N ARG A 98 -12.52 0.48 -8.44
CA ARG A 98 -11.78 1.68 -8.88
C ARG A 98 -10.64 2.05 -7.92
N LEU A 99 -10.82 1.84 -6.61
CA LEU A 99 -9.75 2.07 -5.63
C LEU A 99 -8.64 1.04 -5.76
N ALA A 100 -8.99 -0.24 -5.93
CA ALA A 100 -8.04 -1.32 -6.19
C ALA A 100 -7.23 -1.05 -7.47
N GLU A 101 -7.89 -0.64 -8.56
CA GLU A 101 -7.23 -0.22 -9.81
C GLU A 101 -6.30 0.99 -9.61
N ALA A 102 -6.76 2.04 -8.90
CA ALA A 102 -5.95 3.22 -8.62
C ALA A 102 -4.72 2.91 -7.75
N LEU A 103 -4.83 1.91 -6.87
CA LEU A 103 -3.74 1.39 -6.08
C LEU A 103 -2.83 0.43 -6.85
N GLY A 104 -3.20 0.04 -8.07
CA GLY A 104 -2.52 -1.01 -8.81
C GLY A 104 -2.41 -2.29 -8.00
N THR A 105 -3.44 -2.62 -7.20
CA THR A 105 -3.49 -3.90 -6.49
C THR A 105 -3.63 -4.96 -7.56
N ASP A 106 -2.52 -5.64 -7.78
CA ASP A 106 -2.43 -6.63 -8.82
C ASP A 106 -3.12 -7.91 -8.34
N ASN A 107 -4.19 -8.34 -9.01
CA ASN A 107 -4.73 -9.68 -8.84
C ASN A 107 -3.80 -10.75 -9.49
N HIS A 108 -2.62 -10.40 -10.03
CA HIS A 108 -1.67 -11.39 -10.51
C HIS A 108 -0.96 -12.08 -9.34
N PRO A 109 -1.00 -13.41 -9.29
CA PRO A 109 -0.30 -14.20 -8.27
C PRO A 109 1.23 -14.21 -8.44
N ASP A 110 1.82 -13.33 -9.26
CA ASP A 110 3.24 -13.39 -9.58
C ASP A 110 4.07 -12.36 -8.82
N THR A 111 4.50 -12.79 -7.63
CA THR A 111 5.48 -12.06 -6.83
C THR A 111 6.81 -11.81 -7.58
N ARG A 112 7.11 -12.44 -8.72
CA ARG A 112 8.40 -12.25 -9.43
C ARG A 112 8.60 -10.88 -10.07
N LYS A 113 7.61 -9.98 -10.09
CA LYS A 113 7.74 -8.61 -10.63
C LYS A 113 7.98 -7.50 -9.61
N LEU A 114 8.19 -7.80 -8.33
CA LEU A 114 8.71 -6.76 -7.42
C LEU A 114 10.15 -6.41 -7.82
N PRO A 115 10.58 -5.15 -7.63
CA PRO A 115 11.95 -4.76 -7.88
C PRO A 115 12.94 -5.72 -7.19
N PRO A 116 14.12 -5.98 -7.80
CA PRO A 116 15.10 -6.89 -7.24
C PRO A 116 15.47 -6.49 -5.81
N ARG A 117 15.66 -7.49 -4.93
CA ARG A 117 16.02 -7.29 -3.52
C ARG A 117 17.16 -6.26 -3.43
N ARG A 118 16.89 -5.17 -2.72
CA ARG A 118 17.90 -4.21 -2.29
C ARG A 118 18.16 -4.44 -0.80
N ASP A 119 19.42 -4.48 -0.40
CA ASP A 119 19.77 -4.46 1.02
C ASP A 119 19.47 -3.08 1.64
N ALA A 120 19.66 -2.96 2.95
CA ALA A 120 19.50 -1.70 3.68
C ALA A 120 20.42 -0.57 3.17
N ASP A 121 21.44 -0.92 2.39
CA ASP A 121 22.42 -0.03 1.77
C ASP A 121 22.12 0.26 0.28
N GLY A 122 20.98 -0.21 -0.24
CA GLY A 122 20.49 0.06 -1.58
C GLY A 122 21.11 -0.77 -2.71
N LYS A 123 21.97 -1.75 -2.41
CA LYS A 123 22.59 -2.65 -3.40
C LYS A 123 21.62 -3.73 -3.83
N THR A 124 21.42 -3.84 -5.14
CA THR A 124 20.71 -4.95 -5.77
C THR A 124 21.52 -6.23 -5.67
N TRP A 125 20.91 -7.28 -5.13
CA TRP A 125 21.47 -8.63 -5.12
C TRP A 125 21.44 -9.20 -6.55
N ALA A 126 22.46 -8.90 -7.35
CA ALA A 126 22.67 -9.52 -8.65
C ALA A 126 23.94 -10.40 -8.61
N SER A 127 23.72 -11.69 -8.85
CA SER A 127 24.68 -12.77 -9.10
C SER A 127 25.69 -13.13 -7.99
N SER A 128 25.34 -14.14 -7.20
CA SER A 128 26.31 -15.12 -6.70
C SER A 128 25.70 -16.49 -6.91
N SER A 129 25.65 -16.89 -8.17
CA SER A 129 25.44 -18.26 -8.58
C SER A 129 26.24 -18.50 -9.86
N GLU A 130 27.57 -18.44 -9.74
CA GLU A 130 28.47 -19.25 -10.55
C GLU A 130 29.42 -19.95 -9.57
N ILE A 131 29.29 -21.28 -9.57
CA ILE A 131 30.22 -22.25 -8.97
C ILE A 131 31.46 -22.31 -9.87
#